data_AF-A0A7C6DPR0-F1
#
_entry.id   AF-A0A7C6DPR0-F1
#
_cell.length_a   1.000
_cell.length_b   1.000
_cell.length_c   1.000
_cell.angle_alpha   90.00
_cell.angle_beta   90.00
_cell.angle_gamma   90.00
#
_symmetry.space_group_name_H-M   'P 1'
#
loop_
_entity.id
_entity.type
_entity.pdbx_description
1 polymer ?
#
loop_
_entity_poly.entity_id
_entity_poly.type
_entity_poly.pdbx_seq_one_letter_code
_entity_poly.pdbx_strand_id
1 'polypeptide(L)'
;MQDALEHTLAHLSRLDLLVRREVLRLRLAIGEQATDEFRGLYVTDQEVQALLDRPVDAPRVTVGATSPNDDLVALDRAIANVSARIDALETADRESGCSLPLVRLTELFGLDGIERDTLIICLAAELDLKYERLYSYLQDDVTKKRPTVDLVLRLLCASIRDRLDARRSFAPEAPLIRWSLVSLNEDPGTRRSVLLARYLKLDERIAGYLLGSCDPDSRLAPFVVPEGHGQSVELGPELRGRLASWGEAWPRTWADLPPVVLFHGRYGTGRRTAARTLADALGRPLLLLSLAGMATSEAGLAQCLSLAEREALLTGAVLGLQDVDALLRPERRDEDDYRTLVW
;
A
#
# COMPACT_ATOMS: atom_id res chain seq x y z
N MET A 1 -13.20 -15.72 8.03
CA MET A 1 -13.93 -14.61 7.36
C MET A 1 -14.58 -13.68 8.38
N GLN A 2 -15.31 -14.21 9.37
CA GLN A 2 -15.93 -13.40 10.43
C GLN A 2 -14.90 -12.63 11.27
N ASP A 3 -13.78 -13.27 11.63
CA ASP A 3 -12.70 -12.63 12.41
C ASP A 3 -11.97 -11.52 11.64
N ALA A 4 -11.80 -11.67 10.32
CA ALA A 4 -11.19 -10.66 9.46
C ALA A 4 -12.06 -9.40 9.33
N LEU A 5 -13.38 -9.60 9.23
CA LEU A 5 -14.34 -8.51 9.24
C LEU A 5 -14.36 -7.81 10.61
N GLU A 6 -14.37 -8.58 11.71
CA GLU A 6 -14.33 -8.01 13.06
C GLU A 6 -13.05 -7.19 13.30
N HIS A 7 -11.89 -7.69 12.87
CA HIS A 7 -10.62 -6.96 12.95
C HIS A 7 -10.67 -5.65 12.16
N THR A 8 -11.17 -5.68 10.93
CA THR A 8 -11.33 -4.47 10.10
C THR A 8 -12.29 -3.47 10.75
N LEU A 9 -13.43 -3.93 11.27
CA LEU A 9 -14.39 -3.09 11.98
C LEU A 9 -13.82 -2.48 13.26
N ALA A 10 -12.95 -3.19 13.98
CA ALA A 10 -12.26 -2.65 15.15
C ALA A 10 -11.32 -1.50 14.77
N HIS A 11 -10.56 -1.65 13.67
CA HIS A 11 -9.72 -0.59 13.11
C HIS A 11 -10.54 0.63 12.66
N LEU A 12 -11.67 0.43 11.98
CA LEU A 12 -12.58 1.51 11.60
C LEU A 12 -13.22 2.20 12.82
N SER A 13 -13.56 1.44 13.85
CA SER A 13 -14.08 2.01 15.11
C SER A 13 -13.04 2.89 15.79
N ARG A 14 -11.75 2.50 15.75
CA ARG A 14 -10.65 3.35 16.23
C ARG A 14 -10.54 4.62 15.39
N LEU A 15 -10.64 4.50 14.07
CA LEU A 15 -10.61 5.65 13.16
C LEU A 15 -11.76 6.64 13.42
N ASP A 16 -12.98 6.16 13.65
CA ASP A 16 -14.13 7.00 14.00
C ASP A 16 -13.85 7.83 15.27
N LEU A 17 -13.16 7.24 16.27
CA LEU A 17 -12.75 7.95 17.48
C LEU A 17 -11.64 8.98 17.22
N LEU A 18 -10.65 8.64 16.38
CA LEU A 18 -9.59 9.57 15.97
C LEU A 18 -10.16 10.78 15.23
N VAL A 19 -11.10 10.55 14.31
CA VAL A 19 -11.82 11.60 13.58
C VAL A 19 -12.63 12.46 14.55
N ARG A 20 -13.38 11.86 15.48
CA ARG A 20 -14.14 12.62 16.50
C ARG A 20 -13.23 13.50 17.35
N ARG A 21 -12.08 12.99 17.79
CA ARG A 21 -11.08 13.74 18.55
C ARG A 21 -10.57 14.94 17.75
N GLU A 22 -10.27 14.75 16.47
CA GLU A 22 -9.76 15.84 15.63
C GLU A 22 -10.86 16.87 15.29
N VAL A 23 -12.11 16.44 15.10
CA VAL A 23 -13.25 17.36 14.95
C VAL A 23 -13.44 18.20 16.22
N LEU A 24 -13.39 17.58 17.41
CA LEU A 24 -13.53 18.29 18.67
C LEU A 24 -12.39 19.29 18.85
N ARG A 25 -11.16 18.87 18.57
CA ARG A 25 -9.99 19.75 18.55
C ARG A 25 -10.24 20.96 17.64
N LEU A 26 -10.63 20.74 16.39
CA LEU A 26 -10.87 21.84 15.46
C LEU A 26 -11.94 22.80 15.99
N ARG A 27 -13.05 22.29 16.54
CA ARG A 27 -14.10 23.13 17.14
C ARG A 27 -13.58 23.96 18.31
N LEU A 28 -12.73 23.40 19.17
CA LEU A 28 -12.15 24.12 20.29
C LEU A 28 -11.15 25.20 19.83
N ALA A 29 -10.40 24.97 18.75
CA ALA A 29 -9.51 25.99 18.18
C ALA A 29 -10.28 27.14 17.53
N ILE A 30 -11.40 26.85 16.88
CA ILE A 30 -12.22 27.85 16.17
C ILE A 30 -13.12 28.63 17.16
N GLY A 31 -13.50 28.03 18.29
CA GLY A 31 -14.38 28.69 19.27
C GLY A 31 -15.77 29.02 18.71
N GLU A 32 -16.36 30.15 19.12
CA GLU A 32 -17.69 30.63 18.66
C GLU A 32 -17.76 31.03 17.17
N GLN A 33 -16.63 31.02 16.45
CA GLN A 33 -16.54 31.39 15.03
C GLN A 33 -17.06 30.30 14.08
N ALA A 34 -17.59 29.19 14.60
CA ALA A 34 -18.15 28.06 13.83
C ALA A 34 -19.40 28.38 13.00
N THR A 35 -19.86 29.64 13.00
CA THR A 35 -21.09 30.11 12.34
C THR A 35 -20.85 30.78 10.98
N ASP A 36 -19.61 30.89 10.51
CA ASP A 36 -19.33 31.50 9.20
C ASP A 36 -19.62 30.54 8.02
N GLU A 37 -20.63 30.88 7.22
CA GLU A 37 -21.07 30.12 6.04
C GLU A 37 -20.04 30.09 4.90
N PHE A 38 -19.05 31.01 4.89
CA PHE A 38 -18.05 31.13 3.83
C PHE A 38 -16.67 30.61 4.20
N ARG A 39 -16.58 29.81 5.27
CA ARG A 39 -15.32 29.24 5.76
C ARG A 39 -14.55 28.48 4.67
N GLY A 40 -13.27 28.78 4.53
CA GLY A 40 -12.37 28.23 3.51
C GLY A 40 -12.28 29.03 2.21
N LEU A 41 -13.12 30.07 2.01
CA LEU A 41 -13.10 30.92 0.81
C LEU A 41 -12.26 32.21 0.99
N TYR A 42 -12.09 32.68 2.22
CA TYR A 42 -11.22 33.80 2.57
C TYR A 42 -10.50 33.51 3.89
N VAL A 43 -9.40 34.23 4.12
CA VAL A 43 -8.65 34.20 5.38
C VAL A 43 -8.89 35.51 6.10
N THR A 44 -9.46 35.46 7.30
CA THR A 44 -9.72 36.66 8.13
C THR A 44 -8.46 37.13 8.85
N ASP A 45 -8.38 38.42 9.20
CA ASP A 45 -7.25 38.96 9.97
C ASP A 45 -7.08 38.27 11.33
N GLN A 46 -8.18 37.81 11.94
CA GLN A 46 -8.15 37.04 13.18
C GLN A 46 -7.58 35.63 12.97
N GLU A 47 -7.92 34.97 11.86
CA GLU A 47 -7.30 33.69 11.49
C GLU A 47 -5.80 33.84 11.19
N VAL A 48 -5.40 34.92 10.51
CA VAL A 48 -3.98 35.24 10.31
C VAL A 48 -3.26 35.37 11.65
N GLN A 49 -3.84 36.12 12.58
CA GLN A 49 -3.25 36.32 13.89
C GLN A 49 -3.18 35.01 14.70
N ALA A 50 -4.23 34.19 14.66
CA ALA A 50 -4.24 32.87 15.29
C ALA A 50 -3.21 31.90 14.69
N LEU A 51 -2.94 31.99 13.38
CA LEU A 51 -1.89 31.22 12.72
C LEU A 51 -0.48 31.68 13.13
N LEU A 52 -0.28 32.99 13.33
CA LEU A 52 1.01 33.57 13.72
C LEU A 52 1.34 33.37 15.20
N ASP A 53 0.34 33.50 16.08
CA ASP A 53 0.51 33.34 17.53
C ASP A 53 0.74 31.87 17.93
N ARG A 54 0.56 30.94 17.00
CA ARG A 54 0.72 29.51 17.23
C ARG A 54 2.20 29.08 17.20
N PRO A 55 2.71 28.48 18.30
CA PRO A 55 4.07 27.92 18.29
C PRO A 55 4.19 26.79 17.27
N VAL A 56 5.34 26.72 16.59
CA VAL A 56 5.62 25.71 15.55
C VAL A 56 5.55 24.28 16.11
N ASP A 57 5.90 24.09 17.38
CA ASP A 57 5.91 22.80 18.09
C ASP A 57 4.55 22.45 18.72
N ALA A 58 3.60 23.38 18.72
CA ALA A 58 2.29 23.15 19.31
C ALA A 58 1.40 22.34 18.34
N PRO A 59 0.55 21.41 18.83
CA PRO A 59 -0.43 20.73 18.00
C PRO A 59 -1.29 21.74 17.22
N ARG A 60 -1.84 21.32 16.05
CA ARG A 60 -2.65 22.19 15.17
C ARG A 60 -3.80 22.89 15.88
N VAL A 61 -4.25 22.25 16.92
CA VAL A 61 -5.18 22.76 17.90
C VAL A 61 -4.47 22.72 19.24
N THR A 62 -3.96 23.86 19.70
CA THR A 62 -3.76 24.09 21.12
C THR A 62 -5.10 24.52 21.68
N VAL A 63 -5.78 23.61 22.38
CA VAL A 63 -6.81 24.04 23.33
C VAL A 63 -6.08 25.00 24.27
N GLY A 64 -6.57 26.23 24.39
CA GLY A 64 -6.03 27.19 25.36
C GLY A 64 -5.87 26.49 26.71
N ALA A 65 -4.82 26.81 27.46
CA ALA A 65 -4.44 26.17 28.71
C ALA A 65 -5.50 26.35 29.83
N THR A 66 -6.68 25.78 29.64
CA THR A 66 -7.86 25.94 30.46
C THR A 66 -8.45 24.55 30.67
N SER A 67 -7.86 23.83 31.64
CA SER A 67 -8.21 22.47 32.06
C SER A 67 -8.16 21.39 30.97
N PRO A 68 -7.76 20.15 31.30
CA PRO A 68 -7.96 19.04 30.37
C PRO A 68 -9.46 18.97 30.05
N ASN A 69 -9.83 19.14 28.78
CA ASN A 69 -11.22 18.96 28.37
C ASN A 69 -11.57 17.48 28.61
N ASP A 70 -12.49 17.23 29.54
CA ASP A 70 -12.91 15.88 29.96
C ASP A 70 -13.32 15.02 28.76
N ASP A 71 -13.90 15.63 27.71
CA ASP A 71 -14.29 14.95 26.49
C ASP A 71 -13.08 14.44 25.68
N LEU A 72 -12.00 15.22 25.59
CA LEU A 72 -10.76 14.78 24.92
C LEU A 72 -10.12 13.62 25.68
N VAL A 73 -10.08 13.71 27.01
CA VAL A 73 -9.52 12.65 27.86
C VAL A 73 -10.39 11.39 27.79
N ALA A 74 -11.71 11.52 27.66
CA ALA A 74 -12.61 10.40 27.44
C ALA A 74 -12.39 9.74 26.07
N LEU A 75 -12.19 10.55 25.01
CA LEU A 75 -11.88 10.06 23.67
C LEU A 75 -10.53 9.34 23.62
N ASP A 76 -9.48 9.89 24.23
CA ASP A 76 -8.16 9.25 24.29
C ASP A 76 -8.21 7.90 25.03
N ARG A 77 -8.98 7.82 26.13
CA ARG A 77 -9.25 6.53 26.81
C ARG A 77 -10.01 5.55 25.94
N ALA A 78 -11.03 6.01 25.20
CA ALA A 78 -11.79 5.16 24.28
C ALA A 78 -10.90 4.64 23.14
N ILE A 79 -10.02 5.47 22.58
CA ILE A 79 -9.05 5.08 21.55
C ILE A 79 -8.12 4.00 22.11
N ALA A 80 -7.55 4.21 23.31
CA ALA A 80 -6.67 3.24 23.94
C ALA A 80 -7.36 1.88 24.19
N ASN A 81 -8.63 1.89 24.62
CA ASN A 81 -9.41 0.67 24.82
C ASN A 81 -9.64 -0.09 23.51
N VAL A 82 -9.95 0.61 22.41
CA VAL A 82 -10.12 -0.03 21.10
C VAL A 82 -8.78 -0.54 20.57
N SER A 83 -7.67 0.19 20.76
CA SER A 83 -6.33 -0.30 20.42
C SER A 83 -6.00 -1.60 21.15
N ALA A 84 -6.24 -1.65 22.47
CA ALA A 84 -6.01 -2.86 23.26
C ALA A 84 -6.87 -4.05 22.78
N ARG A 85 -8.11 -3.79 22.33
CA ARG A 85 -8.95 -4.83 21.72
C ARG A 85 -8.37 -5.32 20.39
N ILE A 86 -7.86 -4.43 19.55
CA ILE A 86 -7.20 -4.80 18.29
C ILE A 86 -5.98 -5.68 18.58
N ASP A 87 -5.14 -5.27 19.52
CA ASP A 87 -3.96 -6.03 19.91
C ASP A 87 -4.34 -7.43 20.42
N ALA A 88 -5.43 -7.55 21.19
CA ALA A 88 -5.95 -8.82 21.66
C ALA A 88 -6.44 -9.74 20.52
N LEU A 89 -7.10 -9.19 19.50
CA LEU A 89 -7.50 -9.92 18.30
C LEU A 89 -6.26 -10.41 17.52
N GLU A 90 -5.25 -9.57 17.39
CA GLU A 90 -4.00 -9.91 16.70
C GLU A 90 -3.19 -10.96 17.47
N THR A 91 -3.21 -10.95 18.81
CA THR A 91 -2.60 -12.03 19.61
C THR A 91 -3.34 -13.36 19.46
N ALA A 92 -4.68 -13.35 19.47
CA ALA A 92 -5.48 -14.56 19.30
C ALA A 92 -5.31 -15.16 17.89
N ASP A 93 -5.16 -14.32 16.86
CA ASP A 93 -4.85 -14.75 15.49
C ASP A 93 -3.52 -15.53 15.43
N ARG A 94 -2.46 -14.98 16.04
CA ARG A 94 -1.15 -15.64 16.12
C ARG A 94 -1.20 -17.00 16.84
N GLU A 95 -2.01 -17.12 17.88
CA GLU A 95 -2.17 -18.37 18.65
C GLU A 95 -3.02 -19.42 17.91
N SER A 96 -4.03 -18.99 17.15
CA SER A 96 -4.94 -19.87 16.41
C SER A 96 -4.40 -20.29 15.04
N GLY A 97 -3.32 -19.66 14.55
CA GLY A 97 -2.79 -19.90 13.21
C GLY A 97 -3.71 -19.40 12.10
N CYS A 98 -4.73 -18.61 12.46
CA CYS A 98 -5.47 -17.79 11.51
C CYS A 98 -4.55 -16.69 10.98
N SER A 99 -4.90 -16.14 9.82
CA SER A 99 -4.12 -15.07 9.21
C SER A 99 -5.03 -13.92 8.84
N LEU A 100 -5.11 -12.94 9.74
CA LEU A 100 -5.81 -11.68 9.48
C LEU A 100 -5.15 -10.97 8.28
N PRO A 101 -5.91 -10.56 7.25
CA PRO A 101 -5.34 -9.99 6.03
C PRO A 101 -4.41 -8.80 6.28
N LEU A 102 -4.80 -7.89 7.17
CA LEU A 102 -4.00 -6.71 7.50
C LEU A 102 -2.71 -7.06 8.25
N VAL A 103 -2.75 -8.03 9.17
CA VAL A 103 -1.56 -8.51 9.91
C VAL A 103 -0.58 -9.13 8.93
N ARG A 104 -1.06 -10.06 8.09
CA ARG A 104 -0.25 -10.70 7.05
C ARG A 104 0.34 -9.68 6.07
N LEU A 105 -0.43 -8.67 5.67
CA LEU A 105 0.06 -7.62 4.78
C LEU A 105 1.15 -6.77 5.45
N THR A 106 0.99 -6.46 6.74
CA THR A 106 1.98 -5.74 7.54
C THR A 106 3.29 -6.54 7.61
N GLU A 107 3.22 -7.84 7.86
CA GLU A 107 4.39 -8.73 7.92
C GLU A 107 5.08 -8.90 6.56
N LEU A 108 4.31 -9.10 5.49
CA LEU A 108 4.85 -9.33 4.14
C LEU A 108 5.66 -8.13 3.61
N PHE A 109 5.21 -6.90 3.90
CA PHE A 109 5.84 -5.68 3.40
C PHE A 109 6.65 -4.94 4.46
N GLY A 110 6.72 -5.45 5.69
CA GLY A 110 7.46 -4.84 6.80
C GLY A 110 6.90 -3.48 7.20
N LEU A 111 5.57 -3.34 7.24
CA LEU A 111 4.91 -2.07 7.52
C LEU A 111 5.00 -1.69 9.00
N ASP A 112 5.24 -0.42 9.26
CA ASP A 112 5.14 0.14 10.62
C ASP A 112 3.68 0.43 11.01
N GLY A 113 3.47 0.85 12.27
CA GLY A 113 2.13 1.18 12.78
C GLY A 113 1.46 2.36 12.06
N ILE A 114 2.24 3.37 11.65
CA ILE A 114 1.72 4.54 10.93
C ILE A 114 1.32 4.13 9.51
N GLU A 115 2.10 3.29 8.86
CA GLU A 115 1.84 2.78 7.52
C GLU A 115 0.59 1.91 7.51
N ARG A 116 0.46 0.99 8.48
CA ARG A 116 -0.74 0.19 8.68
C ARG A 116 -1.99 1.07 8.88
N ASP A 117 -1.88 2.08 9.74
CA ASP A 117 -2.99 2.98 10.02
C ASP A 117 -3.35 3.87 8.83
N THR A 118 -2.35 4.24 8.03
CA THR A 118 -2.53 4.94 6.75
C THR A 118 -3.36 4.11 5.78
N LEU A 119 -3.11 2.80 5.69
CA LEU A 119 -3.92 1.89 4.86
C LEU A 119 -5.37 1.87 5.32
N ILE A 120 -5.63 1.81 6.63
CA ILE A 120 -6.98 1.86 7.19
C ILE A 120 -7.70 3.17 6.87
N ILE A 121 -7.01 4.31 7.01
CA ILE A 121 -7.57 5.63 6.67
C ILE A 121 -7.93 5.68 5.18
N CYS A 122 -7.09 5.14 4.30
CA CYS A 122 -7.39 5.13 2.88
C CYS A 122 -8.53 4.13 2.53
N LEU A 123 -8.52 2.95 3.17
CA LEU A 123 -9.55 1.91 3.00
C LEU A 123 -10.93 2.39 3.44
N ALA A 124 -11.00 3.20 4.50
CA ALA A 124 -12.27 3.71 5.03
C ALA A 124 -13.10 4.45 3.95
N ALA A 125 -12.45 5.25 3.10
CA ALA A 125 -13.12 5.95 2.00
C ALA A 125 -13.61 5.01 0.88
N GLU A 126 -13.03 3.82 0.73
CA GLU A 126 -13.51 2.79 -0.20
C GLU A 126 -14.70 2.00 0.38
N LEU A 127 -14.84 1.96 1.70
CA LEU A 127 -15.89 1.20 2.38
C LEU A 127 -17.18 1.99 2.63
N ASP A 128 -17.05 3.27 2.97
CA ASP A 128 -18.20 4.13 3.26
C ASP A 128 -17.91 5.58 2.87
N LEU A 129 -18.76 6.13 2.00
CA LEU A 129 -18.68 7.51 1.53
C LEU A 129 -18.86 8.54 2.65
N LYS A 130 -19.31 8.15 3.85
CA LYS A 130 -19.27 9.02 5.04
C LYS A 130 -17.87 9.57 5.29
N TYR A 131 -16.83 8.76 5.04
CA TYR A 131 -15.45 9.17 5.29
C TYR A 131 -14.98 10.21 4.29
N GLU A 132 -15.45 10.19 3.04
CA GLU A 132 -15.15 11.26 2.07
C GLU A 132 -15.61 12.63 2.59
N ARG A 133 -16.81 12.69 3.17
CA ARG A 133 -17.39 13.91 3.76
C ARG A 133 -16.65 14.34 5.02
N LEU A 134 -16.25 13.39 5.86
CA LEU A 134 -15.47 13.68 7.07
C LEU A 134 -14.08 14.20 6.72
N TYR A 135 -13.42 13.62 5.70
CA TYR A 135 -12.11 14.07 5.24
C TYR A 135 -12.18 15.44 4.58
N SER A 136 -13.20 15.72 3.77
CA SER A 136 -13.38 17.06 3.21
C SER A 136 -13.59 18.11 4.30
N TYR A 137 -14.39 17.78 5.33
CA TYR A 137 -14.62 18.66 6.48
C TYR A 137 -13.34 18.92 7.28
N LEU A 138 -12.56 17.88 7.58
CA LEU A 138 -11.29 18.00 8.32
C LEU A 138 -10.19 18.73 7.53
N GLN A 139 -10.29 18.73 6.20
CA GLN A 139 -9.34 19.39 5.30
C GLN A 139 -9.78 20.80 4.92
N ASP A 140 -10.96 21.23 5.40
CA ASP A 140 -11.57 22.53 5.11
C ASP A 140 -11.73 22.79 3.60
N ASP A 141 -12.02 21.72 2.85
CA ASP A 141 -12.13 21.76 1.39
C ASP A 141 -13.07 20.67 0.88
N VAL A 142 -14.24 21.09 0.38
CA VAL A 142 -15.29 20.20 -0.16
C VAL A 142 -14.85 19.42 -1.41
N THR A 143 -13.81 19.86 -2.11
CA THR A 143 -13.28 19.15 -3.28
C THR A 143 -12.36 18.00 -2.87
N LYS A 144 -11.76 18.05 -1.67
CA LYS A 144 -10.81 17.06 -1.15
C LYS A 144 -11.51 15.92 -0.42
N LYS A 145 -12.03 14.98 -1.20
CA LYS A 145 -12.73 13.78 -0.70
C LYS A 145 -11.80 12.66 -0.22
N ARG A 146 -10.51 12.72 -0.57
CA ARG A 146 -9.51 11.71 -0.20
C ARG A 146 -8.59 12.25 0.89
N PRO A 147 -8.03 11.39 1.75
CA PRO A 147 -7.13 11.84 2.81
C PRO A 147 -5.83 12.36 2.21
N THR A 148 -5.37 13.53 2.65
CA THR A 148 -4.01 14.02 2.35
C THR A 148 -2.99 13.49 3.36
N VAL A 149 -1.71 13.56 3.00
CA VAL A 149 -0.62 13.26 3.93
C VAL A 149 -0.73 14.10 5.20
N ASP A 150 -1.08 15.38 5.10
CA ASP A 150 -1.32 16.23 6.29
C ASP A 150 -2.46 15.73 7.17
N LEU A 151 -3.57 15.25 6.59
CA LEU A 151 -4.68 14.70 7.35
C LEU A 151 -4.27 13.43 8.11
N VAL A 152 -3.58 12.51 7.44
CA VAL A 152 -3.10 11.27 8.09
C VAL A 152 -2.18 11.59 9.26
N LEU A 153 -1.20 12.45 9.05
CA LEU A 153 -0.27 12.87 10.10
C LEU A 153 -0.99 13.59 11.25
N ARG A 154 -2.05 14.36 10.97
CA ARG A 154 -2.87 15.00 12.01
C ARG A 154 -3.66 14.00 12.86
N LEU A 155 -4.22 12.97 12.23
CA LEU A 155 -5.02 11.97 12.94
C LEU A 155 -4.14 11.07 13.83
N LEU A 156 -2.96 10.69 13.33
CA LEU A 156 -2.10 9.68 13.97
C LEU A 156 -1.09 10.28 14.95
N CYS A 157 -0.54 11.46 14.67
CA CYS A 157 0.56 12.04 15.45
C CYS A 157 0.07 13.13 16.40
N ALA A 158 0.61 13.15 17.63
CA ALA A 158 0.29 14.15 18.63
C ALA A 158 1.25 15.36 18.59
N SER A 159 2.54 15.14 18.31
CA SER A 159 3.57 16.19 18.30
C SER A 159 4.14 16.48 16.92
N ILE A 160 4.81 17.63 16.73
CA ILE A 160 5.50 17.93 15.47
C ILE A 160 6.65 16.95 15.21
N ARG A 161 7.33 16.47 16.27
CA ARG A 161 8.42 15.51 16.19
C ARG A 161 7.92 14.20 15.60
N ASP A 162 6.83 13.67 16.13
CA ASP A 162 6.20 12.45 15.61
C ASP A 162 5.78 12.65 14.15
N ARG A 163 5.25 13.83 13.80
CA ARG A 163 4.90 14.15 12.41
C ARG A 163 6.12 14.18 11.49
N LEU A 164 7.26 14.72 11.94
CA LEU A 164 8.49 14.76 11.16
C LEU A 164 9.07 13.36 10.94
N ASP A 165 9.02 12.50 11.95
CA ASP A 165 9.46 11.11 11.84
C ASP A 165 8.52 10.31 10.93
N ALA A 166 7.20 10.45 11.11
CA ALA A 166 6.16 9.81 10.31
C ALA A 166 6.16 10.25 8.83
N ARG A 167 6.76 11.40 8.49
CA ARG A 167 6.93 11.81 7.07
C ARG A 167 7.80 10.82 6.29
N ARG A 168 8.68 10.07 6.96
CA ARG A 168 9.56 9.09 6.31
C ARG A 168 8.76 7.94 5.70
N SER A 169 7.60 7.59 6.26
CA SER A 169 6.67 6.58 5.73
C SER A 169 6.07 6.95 4.36
N PHE A 170 6.23 8.19 3.90
CA PHE A 170 5.78 8.68 2.59
C PHE A 170 6.94 9.00 1.63
N ALA A 171 8.17 8.59 1.97
CA ALA A 171 9.30 8.69 1.06
C ALA A 171 9.16 7.69 -0.10
N PRO A 172 9.81 7.93 -1.26
CA PRO A 172 9.75 7.01 -2.40
C PRO A 172 10.21 5.57 -2.07
N GLU A 173 11.17 5.44 -1.16
CA GLU A 173 11.71 4.14 -0.70
C GLU A 173 10.89 3.51 0.43
N ALA A 174 9.92 4.22 1.00
CA ALA A 174 9.10 3.71 2.08
C ALA A 174 8.21 2.57 1.59
N PRO A 175 7.97 1.52 2.40
CA PRO A 175 7.16 0.38 2.03
C PRO A 175 5.82 0.72 1.35
N LEU A 176 5.09 1.71 1.85
CA LEU A 176 3.81 2.14 1.27
C LEU A 176 3.90 2.52 -0.21
N ILE A 177 4.95 3.25 -0.58
CA ILE A 177 5.14 3.82 -1.92
C ILE A 177 5.91 2.84 -2.80
N ARG A 178 6.99 2.26 -2.27
CA ARG A 178 7.83 1.28 -2.97
C ARG A 178 7.01 0.09 -3.46
N TRP A 179 6.13 -0.45 -2.63
CA TRP A 179 5.25 -1.57 -3.00
C TRP A 179 3.94 -1.12 -3.64
N SER A 180 3.81 0.17 -3.99
CA SER A 180 2.59 0.75 -4.58
C SER A 180 1.32 0.38 -3.80
N LEU A 181 1.40 0.25 -2.48
CA LEU A 181 0.23 -0.04 -1.64
C LEU A 181 -0.71 1.17 -1.60
N VAL A 182 -0.11 2.35 -1.56
CA VAL A 182 -0.78 3.63 -1.66
C VAL A 182 -0.10 4.47 -2.73
N SER A 183 -0.89 5.16 -3.54
CA SER A 183 -0.41 6.13 -4.51
C SER A 183 -0.51 7.56 -3.96
N LEU A 184 0.56 8.33 -4.14
CA LEU A 184 0.61 9.76 -3.85
C LEU A 184 0.29 10.52 -5.12
N ASN A 185 -0.86 11.21 -5.12
CA ASN A 185 -1.33 11.94 -6.29
C ASN A 185 -1.41 13.45 -6.00
N GLU A 186 -1.17 14.24 -7.04
CA GLU A 186 -1.32 15.69 -6.98
C GLU A 186 -2.76 16.08 -7.29
N ASP A 187 -3.26 17.09 -6.57
CA ASP A 187 -4.58 17.66 -6.86
C ASP A 187 -4.59 18.20 -8.30
N PRO A 188 -5.57 17.83 -9.16
CA PRO A 188 -5.64 18.30 -10.54
C PRO A 188 -5.62 19.83 -10.68
N GLY A 189 -6.04 20.57 -9.64
CA GLY A 189 -5.98 22.04 -9.61
C GLY A 189 -4.60 22.63 -9.30
N THR A 190 -3.68 21.84 -8.72
CA THR A 190 -2.39 22.32 -8.21
C THR A 190 -1.24 21.50 -8.77
N ARG A 191 -0.50 22.05 -9.73
CA ARG A 191 0.74 21.41 -10.23
C ARG A 191 1.86 21.55 -9.20
N ARG A 192 2.60 20.46 -8.93
CA ARG A 192 3.76 20.40 -8.02
C ARG A 192 3.41 20.76 -6.57
N SER A 193 2.37 20.12 -6.05
CA SER A 193 1.96 20.30 -4.66
C SER A 193 3.03 19.76 -3.70
N VAL A 194 3.18 20.43 -2.55
CA VAL A 194 4.03 19.94 -1.45
C VAL A 194 3.53 18.59 -0.94
N LEU A 195 4.41 17.76 -0.38
CA LEU A 195 4.06 16.42 0.11
C LEU A 195 2.79 16.40 0.98
N LEU A 196 2.65 17.37 1.87
CA LEU A 196 1.51 17.48 2.79
C LEU A 196 0.16 17.68 2.10
N ALA A 197 0.15 18.28 0.91
CA ALA A 197 -1.04 18.58 0.13
C ALA A 197 -1.39 17.47 -0.88
N ARG A 198 -0.56 16.43 -1.02
CA ARG A 198 -0.83 15.29 -1.90
C ARG A 198 -1.87 14.39 -1.27
N TYR A 199 -2.81 13.91 -2.08
CA TYR A 199 -3.83 12.97 -1.63
C TYR A 199 -3.37 11.54 -1.82
N LEU A 200 -3.81 10.68 -0.91
CA LEU A 200 -3.50 9.27 -0.86
C LEU A 200 -4.67 8.49 -1.47
N LYS A 201 -4.36 7.58 -2.40
CA LYS A 201 -5.32 6.59 -2.90
C LYS A 201 -4.78 5.20 -2.64
N LEU A 202 -5.57 4.38 -1.94
CA LEU A 202 -5.30 2.96 -1.75
C LEU A 202 -5.35 2.24 -3.10
N ASP A 203 -4.40 1.35 -3.34
CA ASP A 203 -4.41 0.54 -4.55
C ASP A 203 -5.57 -0.47 -4.54
N GLU A 204 -6.29 -0.59 -5.64
CA GLU A 204 -7.53 -1.38 -5.75
C GLU A 204 -7.29 -2.87 -5.45
N ARG A 205 -6.12 -3.40 -5.86
CA ARG A 205 -5.73 -4.78 -5.56
C ARG A 205 -5.54 -5.00 -4.05
N ILE A 206 -5.00 -4.01 -3.35
CA ILE A 206 -4.79 -4.05 -1.90
C ILE A 206 -6.11 -3.91 -1.14
N ALA A 207 -6.98 -3.01 -1.59
CA ALA A 207 -8.34 -2.89 -1.07
C ALA A 207 -9.10 -4.23 -1.20
N GLY A 208 -9.05 -4.84 -2.39
CA GLY A 208 -9.64 -6.16 -2.63
C GLY A 208 -9.04 -7.24 -1.72
N TYR A 209 -7.72 -7.28 -1.56
CA TYR A 209 -7.05 -8.23 -0.65
C TYR A 209 -7.50 -8.09 0.80
N LEU A 210 -7.57 -6.86 1.32
CA LEU A 210 -8.03 -6.59 2.70
C LEU A 210 -9.49 -6.99 2.92
N LEU A 211 -10.30 -6.94 1.85
CA LEU A 211 -11.70 -7.37 1.85
C LEU A 211 -11.89 -8.85 1.51
N GLY A 212 -10.81 -9.60 1.33
CA GLY A 212 -10.82 -11.05 1.12
C GLY A 212 -11.01 -11.48 -0.35
N SER A 213 -10.87 -10.59 -1.33
CA SER A 213 -10.77 -10.99 -2.74
C SER A 213 -9.43 -11.68 -3.01
N CYS A 214 -9.52 -12.81 -3.71
CA CYS A 214 -8.39 -13.60 -4.16
C CYS A 214 -8.00 -13.31 -5.62
N ASP A 215 -8.64 -12.34 -6.27
CA ASP A 215 -8.38 -12.04 -7.68
C ASP A 215 -6.99 -11.42 -7.84
N PRO A 216 -6.21 -11.84 -8.85
CA PRO A 216 -4.90 -11.25 -9.11
C PRO A 216 -5.04 -9.80 -9.59
N ASP A 217 -3.95 -9.03 -9.50
CA ASP A 217 -3.90 -7.67 -10.04
C ASP A 217 -4.29 -7.65 -11.53
N SER A 218 -5.37 -6.94 -11.86
CA SER A 218 -5.91 -6.86 -13.22
C SER A 218 -4.91 -6.25 -14.21
N ARG A 219 -3.96 -5.43 -13.74
CA ARG A 219 -2.88 -4.85 -14.56
C ARG A 219 -1.85 -5.90 -15.01
N LEU A 220 -1.74 -7.02 -14.30
CA LEU A 220 -0.85 -8.11 -14.68
C LEU A 220 -1.49 -9.08 -15.67
N ALA A 221 -2.83 -9.10 -15.75
CA ALA A 221 -3.58 -10.04 -16.60
C ALA A 221 -3.09 -10.10 -18.07
N PRO A 222 -2.74 -8.98 -18.75
CA PRO A 222 -2.23 -9.02 -20.12
C PRO A 222 -0.88 -9.75 -20.27
N PHE A 223 -0.10 -9.84 -19.19
CA PHE A 223 1.24 -10.42 -19.19
C PHE A 223 1.27 -11.85 -18.66
N VAL A 224 0.18 -12.30 -18.01
CA VAL A 224 0.05 -13.67 -17.53
C VAL A 224 0.10 -14.61 -18.72
N VAL A 225 1.08 -15.51 -18.71
CA VAL A 225 1.19 -16.55 -19.74
C VAL A 225 0.14 -17.61 -19.41
N PRO A 226 -0.91 -17.78 -20.25
CA PRO A 226 -1.92 -18.77 -19.97
C PRO A 226 -1.30 -20.16 -19.95
N GLU A 227 -1.80 -21.02 -19.06
CA GLU A 227 -1.48 -22.45 -19.08
C GLU A 227 -2.08 -23.06 -20.36
N GLY A 228 -1.26 -23.05 -21.42
CA GLY A 228 -1.66 -23.62 -22.70
C GLY A 228 -2.01 -25.10 -22.53
N HIS A 229 -3.13 -25.50 -23.10
CA HIS A 229 -3.61 -26.90 -23.13
C HIS A 229 -2.78 -27.78 -24.09
N GLY A 230 -1.53 -27.41 -24.35
CA GLY A 230 -0.61 -28.13 -25.22
C GLY A 230 0.04 -29.28 -24.47
N GLN A 231 0.44 -30.32 -25.21
CA GLN A 231 1.12 -31.51 -24.67
C GLN A 231 2.23 -31.10 -23.70
N SER A 232 2.00 -31.33 -22.41
CA SER A 232 3.01 -31.15 -21.37
C SER A 232 4.21 -32.01 -21.73
N VAL A 233 5.31 -31.37 -22.11
CA VAL A 233 6.56 -32.07 -22.37
C VAL A 233 6.97 -32.75 -21.06
N GLU A 234 6.97 -34.07 -21.06
CA GLU A 234 7.38 -34.84 -19.89
C GLU A 234 8.86 -34.60 -19.60
N LEU A 235 9.14 -34.19 -18.36
CA LEU A 235 10.51 -34.05 -17.88
C LEU A 235 11.10 -35.43 -17.64
N GLY A 236 12.34 -35.63 -18.08
CA GLY A 236 13.12 -36.83 -17.77
C GLY A 236 13.23 -37.05 -16.25
N PRO A 237 13.30 -38.32 -15.81
CA PRO A 237 13.22 -38.69 -14.39
C PRO A 237 14.33 -38.07 -13.54
N GLU A 238 15.54 -37.93 -14.09
CA GLU A 238 16.66 -37.30 -13.38
C GLU A 238 16.42 -35.84 -13.04
N LEU A 239 15.93 -35.04 -14.00
CA LEU A 239 15.63 -33.63 -13.78
C LEU A 239 14.48 -33.47 -12.78
N ARG A 240 13.45 -34.30 -12.90
CA ARG A 240 12.32 -34.32 -11.95
C ARG A 240 12.78 -34.63 -10.52
N GLY A 241 13.61 -35.66 -10.35
CA GLY A 241 14.17 -36.03 -9.05
C GLY A 241 15.02 -34.91 -8.44
N ARG A 242 15.82 -34.22 -9.26
CA ARG A 242 16.60 -33.05 -8.80
C ARG A 242 15.70 -31.90 -8.34
N LEU A 243 14.69 -31.52 -9.12
CA LEU A 243 13.75 -30.45 -8.74
C LEU A 243 12.96 -30.78 -7.47
N ALA A 244 12.55 -32.05 -7.31
CA ALA A 244 11.91 -32.51 -6.08
C ALA A 244 12.85 -32.39 -4.88
N SER A 245 14.11 -32.83 -5.02
CA SER A 245 15.10 -32.70 -3.94
C SER A 245 15.39 -31.25 -3.55
N TRP A 246 15.31 -30.31 -4.50
CA TRP A 246 15.42 -28.89 -4.20
C TRP A 246 14.20 -28.37 -3.43
N GLY A 247 12.99 -28.79 -3.81
CA GLY A 247 11.77 -28.45 -3.08
C GLY A 247 11.79 -28.90 -1.62
N GLU A 248 12.37 -30.08 -1.35
CA GLU A 248 12.54 -30.62 0.01
C GLU A 248 13.66 -29.92 0.80
N ALA A 249 14.77 -29.58 0.14
CA ALA A 249 15.94 -29.00 0.80
C ALA A 249 15.82 -27.48 1.02
N TRP A 250 15.04 -26.78 0.20
CA TRP A 250 14.92 -25.33 0.32
C TRP A 250 13.99 -24.91 1.46
N PRO A 251 14.38 -23.89 2.24
CA PRO A 251 13.51 -23.36 3.27
C PRO A 251 12.28 -22.71 2.62
N ARG A 252 11.15 -22.78 3.34
CA ARG A 252 9.89 -22.13 2.90
C ARG A 252 10.00 -20.60 2.90
N THR A 253 10.88 -20.06 3.75
CA THR A 253 11.14 -18.63 3.90
C THR A 253 12.64 -18.40 3.81
N TRP A 254 13.05 -17.39 3.04
CA TRP A 254 14.45 -17.03 2.85
C TRP A 254 14.77 -15.81 3.73
N ALA A 255 15.82 -15.90 4.54
CA ALA A 255 16.33 -14.75 5.30
C ALA A 255 17.14 -13.80 4.41
N ASP A 256 17.82 -14.37 3.40
CA ASP A 256 18.59 -13.66 2.38
C ASP A 256 17.84 -13.65 1.03
N LEU A 257 18.51 -13.20 -0.03
CA LEU A 257 17.97 -13.23 -1.39
C LEU A 257 17.56 -14.67 -1.78
N PRO A 258 16.29 -14.87 -2.22
CA PRO A 258 15.83 -16.17 -2.67
C PRO A 258 16.62 -16.62 -3.91
N PRO A 259 16.74 -17.93 -4.14
CA PRO A 259 17.52 -18.48 -5.23
C PRO A 259 16.84 -18.13 -6.55
N VAL A 260 17.61 -17.57 -7.47
CA VAL A 260 17.17 -17.33 -8.85
C VAL A 260 17.55 -18.54 -9.69
N VAL A 261 16.55 -19.22 -10.27
CA VAL A 261 16.76 -20.39 -11.13
C VAL A 261 16.57 -20.00 -12.59
N LEU A 262 17.64 -20.15 -13.38
CA LEU A 262 17.58 -19.96 -14.83
C LEU A 262 17.40 -21.30 -15.55
N PHE A 263 16.23 -21.50 -16.16
CA PHE A 263 15.98 -22.63 -17.04
C PHE A 263 16.42 -22.31 -18.47
N HIS A 264 17.57 -22.84 -18.88
CA HIS A 264 18.07 -22.69 -20.25
C HIS A 264 17.95 -24.01 -21.04
N GLY A 265 17.64 -23.90 -22.34
CA GLY A 265 17.41 -25.07 -23.20
C GLY A 265 16.80 -24.66 -24.53
N ARG A 266 16.82 -25.58 -25.51
CA ARG A 266 16.19 -25.35 -26.81
C ARG A 266 14.67 -25.17 -26.65
N TYR A 267 14.03 -24.58 -27.65
CA TYR A 267 12.57 -24.52 -27.67
C TYR A 267 11.98 -25.94 -27.60
N GLY A 268 10.93 -26.13 -26.77
CA GLY A 268 10.29 -27.43 -26.59
C GLY A 268 10.92 -28.36 -25.56
N THR A 269 11.98 -27.98 -24.82
CA THR A 269 12.59 -28.85 -23.79
C THR A 269 11.86 -28.88 -22.44
N GLY A 270 10.59 -28.45 -22.39
CA GLY A 270 9.80 -28.49 -21.15
C GLY A 270 10.21 -27.48 -20.06
N ARG A 271 10.83 -26.35 -20.40
CA ARG A 271 11.23 -25.31 -19.42
C ARG A 271 10.08 -24.83 -18.52
N ARG A 272 8.88 -24.65 -19.11
CA ARG A 272 7.66 -24.31 -18.37
C ARG A 272 7.25 -25.44 -17.42
N THR A 273 7.29 -26.69 -17.89
CA THR A 273 7.02 -27.87 -17.06
C THR A 273 8.01 -27.97 -15.89
N ALA A 274 9.28 -27.63 -16.09
CA ALA A 274 10.30 -27.63 -15.05
C ALA A 274 10.03 -26.58 -13.97
N ALA A 275 9.70 -25.34 -14.36
CA ALA A 275 9.31 -24.30 -13.42
C ALA A 275 8.05 -24.69 -12.61
N ARG A 276 7.07 -25.31 -13.27
CA ARG A 276 5.86 -25.82 -12.61
C ARG A 276 6.17 -26.93 -11.61
N THR A 277 6.96 -27.92 -12.03
CA THR A 277 7.38 -29.04 -11.18
C THR A 277 8.09 -28.55 -9.91
N LEU A 278 8.92 -27.51 -10.05
CA LEU A 278 9.58 -26.88 -8.91
C LEU A 278 8.60 -26.15 -7.99
N ALA A 279 7.65 -25.39 -8.55
CA ALA A 279 6.62 -24.71 -7.77
C ALA A 279 5.72 -25.70 -7.00
N ASP A 280 5.33 -26.81 -7.65
CA ASP A 280 4.57 -27.89 -7.05
C ASP A 280 5.36 -28.60 -5.94
N ALA A 281 6.66 -28.85 -6.15
CA ALA A 281 7.53 -29.41 -5.12
C ALA A 281 7.68 -28.49 -3.90
N LEU A 282 7.62 -27.17 -4.10
CA LEU A 282 7.60 -26.17 -3.02
C LEU A 282 6.21 -26.00 -2.38
N GLY A 283 5.17 -26.61 -2.94
CA GLY A 283 3.79 -26.44 -2.50
C GLY A 283 3.25 -25.02 -2.70
N ARG A 284 3.76 -24.29 -3.69
CA ARG A 284 3.42 -22.88 -3.95
C ARG A 284 2.83 -22.71 -5.36
N PRO A 285 1.88 -21.79 -5.56
CA PRO A 285 1.36 -21.50 -6.89
C PRO A 285 2.48 -20.88 -7.77
N LEU A 286 2.40 -21.05 -9.09
CA LEU A 286 3.32 -20.44 -10.05
C LEU A 286 2.63 -19.25 -10.73
N LEU A 287 3.21 -18.06 -10.63
CA LEU A 287 2.80 -16.87 -11.39
C LEU A 287 3.77 -16.68 -12.56
N LEU A 288 3.38 -17.10 -13.76
CA LEU A 288 4.22 -17.01 -14.96
C LEU A 288 3.85 -15.76 -15.79
N LEU A 289 4.81 -14.87 -15.98
CA LEU A 289 4.65 -13.61 -16.72
C LEU A 289 5.60 -13.53 -17.93
N SER A 290 5.16 -12.89 -19.01
CA SER A 290 6.00 -12.62 -20.18
C SER A 290 6.73 -11.27 -20.05
N LEU A 291 8.06 -11.31 -19.99
CA LEU A 291 8.88 -10.09 -19.95
C LEU A 291 8.82 -9.30 -21.26
N ALA A 292 8.67 -9.98 -22.40
CA ALA A 292 8.52 -9.30 -23.69
C ALA A 292 7.26 -8.43 -23.73
N GLY A 293 6.15 -8.93 -23.16
CA GLY A 293 4.93 -8.15 -22.99
C GLY A 293 5.11 -6.97 -22.03
N MET A 294 5.79 -7.18 -20.90
CA MET A 294 6.03 -6.12 -19.92
C MET A 294 6.97 -5.02 -20.45
N ALA A 295 7.97 -5.37 -21.25
CA ALA A 295 8.92 -4.42 -21.83
C ALA A 295 8.28 -3.47 -22.87
N THR A 296 7.19 -3.89 -23.51
CA THR A 296 6.45 -3.10 -24.51
C THR A 296 5.29 -2.30 -23.90
N SER A 297 5.09 -2.40 -22.59
CA SER A 297 4.02 -1.71 -21.85
C SER A 297 4.31 -0.22 -21.65
N GLU A 298 3.28 0.63 -21.76
CA GLU A 298 3.36 2.06 -21.46
C GLU A 298 3.73 2.36 -19.99
N ALA A 299 3.37 1.46 -19.06
CA ALA A 299 3.71 1.56 -17.64
C ALA A 299 5.22 1.39 -17.37
N GLY A 300 5.95 0.82 -18.33
CA GLY A 300 7.37 0.50 -18.20
C GLY A 300 7.64 -0.78 -17.40
N LEU A 301 8.76 -1.43 -17.72
CA LEU A 301 9.14 -2.74 -17.19
C LEU A 301 9.28 -2.75 -15.66
N ALA A 302 9.90 -1.72 -15.08
CA ALA A 302 10.16 -1.66 -13.65
C ALA A 302 8.87 -1.63 -12.81
N GLN A 303 7.85 -0.89 -13.27
CA GLN A 303 6.56 -0.83 -12.59
C GLN A 303 5.84 -2.19 -12.67
N CYS A 304 5.83 -2.82 -13.84
CA CYS A 304 5.22 -4.13 -14.00
C CYS A 304 5.92 -5.20 -13.14
N LEU A 305 7.26 -5.17 -13.02
CA LEU A 305 8.02 -6.07 -12.15
C LEU A 305 7.70 -5.84 -10.66
N SER A 306 7.62 -4.59 -10.22
CA SER A 306 7.23 -4.26 -8.84
C SER A 306 5.82 -4.79 -8.50
N LEU A 307 4.86 -4.63 -9.42
CA LEU A 307 3.51 -5.19 -9.25
C LEU A 307 3.52 -6.73 -9.23
N ALA A 308 4.35 -7.36 -10.05
CA ALA A 308 4.49 -8.81 -10.10
C ALA A 308 5.10 -9.40 -8.82
N GLU A 309 6.15 -8.76 -8.29
CA GLU A 309 6.76 -9.14 -7.01
C GLU A 309 5.74 -9.00 -5.87
N ARG A 310 5.01 -7.89 -5.84
CA ARG A 310 3.93 -7.65 -4.87
C ARG A 310 2.85 -8.73 -4.94
N GLU A 311 2.39 -9.09 -6.14
CA GLU A 311 1.37 -10.13 -6.32
C GLU A 311 1.90 -11.49 -5.85
N ALA A 312 3.16 -11.82 -6.16
CA ALA A 312 3.80 -13.05 -5.70
C ALA A 312 3.92 -13.11 -4.17
N LEU A 313 4.18 -11.99 -3.49
CA LEU A 313 4.18 -11.90 -2.03
C LEU A 313 2.77 -12.11 -1.44
N LEU A 314 1.75 -11.45 -2.00
CA LEU A 314 0.35 -11.56 -1.52
C LEU A 314 -0.21 -12.98 -1.67
N THR A 315 0.02 -13.59 -2.83
CA THR A 315 -0.48 -14.94 -3.15
C THR A 315 0.42 -16.05 -2.61
N GLY A 316 1.64 -15.71 -2.17
CA GLY A 316 2.67 -16.70 -1.86
C GLY A 316 3.12 -17.48 -3.11
N ALA A 317 2.95 -16.94 -4.32
CA ALA A 317 3.37 -17.60 -5.54
C ALA A 317 4.89 -17.56 -5.75
N VAL A 318 5.40 -18.50 -6.54
CA VAL A 318 6.72 -18.44 -7.16
C VAL A 318 6.59 -17.58 -8.42
N LEU A 319 7.39 -16.52 -8.52
CA LEU A 319 7.41 -15.66 -9.69
C LEU A 319 8.25 -16.32 -10.80
N GLY A 320 7.61 -16.62 -11.93
CA GLY A 320 8.26 -17.10 -13.14
C GLY A 320 8.29 -16.03 -14.21
N LEU A 321 9.46 -15.73 -14.75
CA LEU A 321 9.63 -14.77 -15.84
C LEU A 321 10.03 -15.51 -17.12
N GLN A 322 9.24 -15.33 -18.17
CA GLN A 322 9.53 -15.88 -19.49
C GLN A 322 10.12 -14.80 -20.40
N ASP A 323 10.82 -15.24 -21.45
CA ASP A 323 11.33 -14.40 -22.53
C ASP A 323 12.41 -13.40 -22.06
N VAL A 324 13.22 -13.81 -21.07
CA VAL A 324 14.37 -13.04 -20.55
C VAL A 324 15.34 -12.66 -21.68
N ASP A 325 15.44 -13.48 -22.72
CA ASP A 325 16.24 -13.21 -23.92
C ASP A 325 15.88 -11.87 -24.60
N ALA A 326 14.63 -11.39 -24.43
CA ALA A 326 14.18 -10.11 -24.97
C ALA A 326 14.87 -8.91 -24.30
N LEU A 327 15.28 -9.04 -23.04
CA LEU A 327 16.00 -7.98 -22.29
C LEU A 327 17.52 -8.03 -22.51
N LEU A 328 18.06 -9.22 -22.83
CA LEU A 328 19.48 -9.43 -23.05
C LEU A 328 19.95 -9.08 -24.47
N ARG A 329 19.00 -8.91 -25.40
CA ARG A 329 19.30 -8.35 -26.71
C ARG A 329 19.35 -6.84 -26.56
N PRO A 330 20.50 -6.18 -26.79
CA PRO A 330 20.49 -4.73 -26.93
C PRO A 330 19.47 -4.41 -28.02
N GLU A 331 18.62 -3.42 -27.77
CA GLU A 331 17.77 -2.84 -28.80
C GLU A 331 18.63 -2.70 -30.05
N ARG A 332 18.18 -3.26 -31.16
CA ARG A 332 18.59 -2.73 -32.46
C ARG A 332 18.07 -1.29 -32.45
N ARG A 333 18.88 -0.36 -31.94
CA ARG A 333 18.75 1.03 -32.31
C ARG A 333 18.78 1.03 -33.83
N ASP A 334 17.69 1.48 -34.41
CA ASP A 334 17.53 1.56 -35.85
C ASP A 334 18.81 2.14 -36.46
N GLU A 335 19.39 1.39 -37.39
CA GLU A 335 20.55 1.79 -38.19
C GLU A 335 20.24 2.99 -39.12
N ASP A 336 19.05 3.58 -39.01
CA ASP A 336 18.59 4.73 -39.79
C ASP A 336 19.05 6.09 -39.22
N ASP A 337 19.51 6.16 -37.96
CA ASP A 337 19.95 7.43 -37.35
C ASP A 337 21.39 7.85 -37.71
N TYR A 338 22.14 7.03 -38.46
CA TYR A 338 23.52 7.36 -38.88
C TYR A 338 23.63 8.03 -40.25
N ARG A 339 22.52 8.42 -40.90
CA ARG A 339 22.57 9.07 -42.23
C ARG A 339 22.25 10.57 -42.26
N THR A 340 22.12 11.23 -41.13
CA THR A 340 22.02 12.70 -41.10
C THR A 340 22.95 13.27 -40.06
N LEU A 341 24.18 13.57 -40.48
CA LEU A 341 24.76 14.91 -40.40
C LEU A 341 26.09 14.92 -41.17
N VAL A 342 25.96 15.38 -42.41
CA VAL A 342 27.04 15.93 -43.23
C VAL A 342 27.61 17.16 -42.51
N TRP A 343 28.93 17.21 -42.38
CA TRP A 343 29.74 18.39 -42.70
C TRP A 343 30.98 17.94 -43.46
#